data_AF-A0A380ZL63-F1
#
_entry.id   AF-A0A380ZL63-F1
#
_cell.length_a   1.000
_cell.length_b   1.000
_cell.length_c   1.000
_cell.angle_alpha   90.00
_cell.angle_beta   90.00
_cell.angle_gamma   90.00
#
_symmetry.space_group_name_H-M   'P 1'
#
loop_
_entity.id
_entity.type
_entity.pdbx_description
1 polymer ?
#
loop_
_entity_poly.entity_id
_entity_poly.type
_entity_poly.pdbx_seq_one_letter_code
_entity_poly.pdbx_strand_id
1 'polypeptide(L)'
;MDQWVGFANALRLRMYLRFIDAGIDAAAYTEKVKALVQAGNFFTGDIKFDAFKDDENYRNPWYTTSTSNTGNHCAAYPLVSYLKSTNDPRIAYGMNKATGAKDFVGAIPGSHDVAKNKNADVSAINVTIAKIKPVYFFYTE
;
A
#
# COMPACT_ATOMS: atom_id res chain seq x y z
N MET A 1 -25.76 5.54 7.25
CA MET A 1 -26.04 4.72 6.06
C MET A 1 -25.26 5.23 4.86
N ASP A 2 -25.14 6.56 4.69
CA ASP A 2 -24.50 7.21 3.54
C ASP A 2 -23.04 6.78 3.29
N GLN A 3 -22.22 6.63 4.32
CA GLN A 3 -20.84 6.12 4.16
C GLN A 3 -20.80 4.70 3.57
N TRP A 4 -21.76 3.84 3.89
CA TRP A 4 -21.85 2.48 3.31
C TRP A 4 -22.24 2.53 1.83
N VAL A 5 -23.15 3.44 1.46
CA VAL A 5 -23.49 3.68 0.05
C VAL A 5 -22.27 4.20 -0.71
N GLY A 6 -21.54 5.15 -0.12
CA GLY A 6 -20.31 5.68 -0.67
C GLY A 6 -19.23 4.62 -0.88
N PHE A 7 -19.03 3.74 0.11
CA PHE A 7 -18.12 2.61 0.02
C PHE A 7 -18.53 1.62 -1.08
N ALA A 8 -19.82 1.28 -1.17
CA ALA A 8 -20.34 0.41 -2.24
C ALA A 8 -20.11 1.01 -3.63
N ASN A 9 -20.27 2.33 -3.78
CA ASN A 9 -19.99 3.02 -5.04
C ASN A 9 -18.50 3.02 -5.37
N ALA A 10 -17.60 3.18 -4.40
CA ALA A 10 -16.17 3.06 -4.66
C ALA A 10 -15.73 1.63 -5.04
N LEU A 11 -16.36 0.61 -4.46
CA LEU A 11 -16.17 -0.79 -4.88
C LEU A 11 -16.64 -1.00 -6.32
N ARG A 12 -17.83 -0.50 -6.67
CA ARG A 12 -18.33 -0.53 -8.05
C ARG A 12 -17.37 0.15 -9.01
N LEU A 13 -16.89 1.35 -8.69
CA LEU A 13 -15.92 2.07 -9.49
C LEU A 13 -14.67 1.22 -9.76
N ARG A 14 -14.05 0.68 -8.71
CA ARG A 14 -12.87 -0.21 -8.81
C ARG A 14 -13.16 -1.43 -9.68
N MET A 15 -14.31 -2.07 -9.53
CA MET A 15 -14.68 -3.27 -10.31
C MET A 15 -14.97 -2.93 -11.77
N TYR A 16 -15.69 -1.84 -12.05
CA TYR A 16 -16.03 -1.42 -13.40
C TYR A 16 -14.78 -1.05 -14.20
N LEU A 17 -13.82 -0.35 -13.58
CA LEU A 17 -12.54 -0.07 -14.23
C LEU A 17 -11.79 -1.35 -14.62
N ARG A 18 -11.83 -2.40 -13.78
CA ARG A 18 -11.23 -3.70 -14.14
C ARG A 18 -11.92 -4.38 -15.33
N PHE A 19 -13.24 -4.23 -15.47
CA PHE A 19 -13.95 -4.76 -16.64
C PHE A 19 -13.58 -3.99 -17.92
N ILE A 20 -13.45 -2.67 -17.83
CA ILE A 20 -13.01 -1.81 -18.94
C ILE A 20 -11.61 -2.22 -19.40
N ASP A 21 -10.64 -2.30 -18.47
CA ASP A 21 -9.26 -2.66 -18.79
C ASP A 21 -9.12 -4.10 -19.32
N ALA A 22 -10.02 -4.99 -18.89
CA ALA A 22 -10.09 -6.36 -19.41
C ALA A 22 -10.82 -6.47 -20.76
N GLY A 23 -11.38 -5.38 -21.29
CA GLY A 23 -12.15 -5.37 -22.54
C GLY A 23 -13.52 -6.05 -22.47
N ILE A 24 -14.01 -6.37 -21.27
CA ILE A 24 -15.29 -7.05 -21.05
C ILE A 24 -16.39 -6.00 -20.91
N ASP A 25 -17.30 -5.93 -21.89
CA ASP A 25 -18.38 -4.93 -21.96
C ASP A 25 -17.89 -3.49 -21.72
N ALA A 26 -16.70 -3.16 -22.22
CA ALA A 26 -15.99 -1.93 -21.87
C ALA A 26 -16.81 -0.67 -22.14
N ALA A 27 -17.59 -0.61 -23.24
CA ALA A 27 -18.46 0.52 -23.54
C ALA A 27 -19.56 0.70 -22.46
N ALA A 28 -20.22 -0.39 -22.06
CA ALA A 28 -21.28 -0.34 -21.05
C ALA A 28 -20.74 0.02 -19.66
N TYR A 29 -19.59 -0.53 -19.26
CA TYR A 29 -18.97 -0.18 -17.99
C TYR A 29 -18.38 1.23 -17.98
N THR A 30 -17.91 1.74 -19.12
CA THR A 30 -17.48 3.14 -19.26
C THR A 30 -18.63 4.09 -18.96
N GLU A 31 -19.82 3.85 -19.52
CA GLU A 31 -21.00 4.68 -19.23
C GLU A 31 -21.43 4.59 -17.75
N LYS A 32 -21.37 3.39 -17.15
CA LYS A 32 -21.62 3.23 -15.71
C LYS A 32 -20.62 4.00 -14.85
N VAL A 33 -19.33 4.00 -15.19
CA VAL A 33 -18.30 4.76 -14.48
C VAL A 33 -18.57 6.26 -14.59
N LYS A 34 -18.87 6.78 -15.78
CA LYS A 34 -19.22 8.20 -15.98
C LYS A 34 -20.39 8.61 -15.10
N ALA A 35 -21.47 7.84 -15.11
CA ALA A 35 -22.66 8.10 -14.29
C ALA A 35 -22.34 8.06 -12.79
N LEU A 36 -21.54 7.10 -12.35
CA LEU A 36 -21.16 6.92 -10.94
C LEU A 36 -20.29 8.08 -10.43
N VAL A 37 -19.34 8.54 -11.24
CA VAL A 37 -18.48 9.68 -10.93
C VAL A 37 -19.29 10.97 -10.94
N GLN A 38 -20.16 11.18 -11.93
CA GLN A 38 -21.02 12.35 -12.03
C GLN A 38 -21.98 12.48 -10.84
N ALA A 39 -22.51 11.35 -10.34
CA ALA A 39 -23.38 11.35 -9.17
C ALA A 39 -22.65 11.77 -7.88
N GLY A 40 -21.34 11.59 -7.78
CA GLY A 40 -20.52 12.08 -6.66
C GLY A 40 -20.80 11.43 -5.29
N ASN A 41 -21.65 10.40 -5.23
CA ASN A 41 -22.10 9.77 -3.99
C ASN A 41 -21.07 8.75 -3.46
N PHE A 42 -19.86 9.22 -3.15
CA PHE A 42 -18.78 8.43 -2.56
C PHE A 42 -18.67 8.66 -1.04
N PHE A 43 -17.84 7.85 -0.38
CA PHE A 43 -17.56 8.01 1.03
C PHE A 43 -16.67 9.22 1.26
N THR A 44 -16.63 9.73 2.50
CA THR A 44 -15.69 10.76 2.94
C THR A 44 -14.71 10.20 3.96
N GLY A 45 -13.47 10.69 3.95
CA GLY A 45 -12.41 10.13 4.79
C GLY A 45 -12.02 8.72 4.35
N ASP A 46 -11.46 7.91 5.25
CA ASP A 46 -11.00 6.57 4.90
C ASP A 46 -12.06 5.49 5.15
N ILE A 47 -12.06 4.46 4.31
CA ILE A 47 -12.67 3.16 4.67
C ILE A 47 -11.55 2.24 5.16
N LYS A 48 -11.49 2.05 6.48
CA LYS A 48 -10.43 1.31 7.16
C LYS A 48 -10.94 0.49 8.32
N PHE A 49 -10.17 -0.52 8.70
CA PHE A 49 -10.28 -1.18 9.98
C PHE A 49 -9.16 -0.67 10.90
N ASP A 50 -9.52 -0.01 11.99
CA ASP A 50 -8.60 0.70 12.89
C ASP A 50 -8.68 0.21 14.36
N ALA A 51 -9.38 -0.89 14.62
CA ALA A 51 -9.52 -1.46 15.95
C ALA A 51 -8.30 -2.29 16.40
N PHE A 52 -7.09 -1.81 16.12
CA PHE A 52 -5.84 -2.45 16.52
C PHE A 52 -5.27 -1.83 17.80
N LYS A 53 -4.61 -2.66 18.61
CA LYS A 53 -3.98 -2.30 19.88
C LYS A 53 -2.60 -2.95 19.97
N ASP A 54 -1.73 -2.37 20.79
CA ASP A 54 -0.46 -3.01 21.09
C ASP A 54 -0.62 -4.13 22.13
N ASP A 55 -1.27 -5.21 21.69
CA ASP A 55 -1.52 -6.41 22.47
C ASP A 55 -1.37 -7.62 21.54
N GLU A 56 -0.89 -8.74 22.06
CA GLU A 56 -0.41 -9.92 21.32
C GLU A 56 -1.39 -10.40 20.23
N ASN A 57 -2.68 -10.30 20.49
CA ASN A 57 -3.75 -10.76 19.59
C ASN A 57 -4.53 -9.62 18.89
N TYR A 58 -4.13 -8.37 19.09
CA TYR A 58 -4.87 -7.20 18.59
C TYR A 58 -4.01 -6.27 17.72
N ARG A 59 -2.78 -6.65 17.38
CA ARG A 59 -1.92 -5.88 16.48
C ARG A 59 -2.36 -5.99 15.02
N ASN A 60 -1.86 -5.06 14.20
CA ASN A 60 -2.03 -5.12 12.76
C ASN A 60 -1.54 -6.48 12.21
N PRO A 61 -2.31 -7.16 11.34
CA PRO A 61 -2.01 -8.50 10.88
C PRO A 61 -0.71 -8.59 10.08
N TRP A 62 -0.37 -7.56 9.30
CA TRP A 62 0.89 -7.50 8.57
C TRP A 62 2.06 -7.37 9.54
N TYR A 63 1.96 -6.50 10.55
CA TYR A 63 3.00 -6.36 11.58
C TYR A 63 3.26 -7.69 12.29
N THR A 64 2.22 -8.34 12.80
CA THR A 64 2.34 -9.61 13.53
C THR A 64 3.02 -10.66 12.67
N THR A 65 2.57 -10.86 11.44
CA THR A 65 3.11 -11.87 10.52
C THR A 65 4.55 -11.56 10.08
N SER A 66 4.85 -10.28 9.84
CA SER A 66 6.14 -9.85 9.27
C SER A 66 7.26 -9.74 10.29
N THR A 67 6.93 -9.70 11.57
CA THR A 67 7.90 -9.61 12.68
C THR A 67 8.00 -10.91 13.49
N SER A 68 6.99 -11.79 13.41
CA SER A 68 7.07 -13.15 13.98
C SER A 68 8.07 -14.04 13.23
N ASN A 69 8.24 -13.81 11.93
CA ASN A 69 9.34 -14.36 11.15
C ASN A 69 10.43 -13.28 11.04
N THR A 70 11.69 -13.69 11.14
CA THR A 70 12.89 -12.86 11.01
C THR A 70 12.75 -11.77 9.93
N GLY A 71 13.39 -10.61 10.13
CA GLY A 71 13.28 -9.43 9.26
C GLY A 71 13.67 -9.69 7.78
N ASN A 72 12.73 -10.26 7.02
CA ASN A 72 12.91 -10.72 5.64
C ASN A 72 12.40 -9.71 4.61
N HIS A 73 11.82 -8.60 5.06
CA HIS A 73 11.32 -7.53 4.20
C HIS A 73 12.36 -6.42 4.08
N CYS A 74 12.73 -6.10 2.85
CA CYS A 74 13.50 -4.90 2.49
C CYS A 74 12.76 -4.11 1.41
N ALA A 75 13.15 -2.85 1.24
CA ALA A 75 12.60 -1.98 0.20
C ALA A 75 13.00 -2.50 -1.19
N ALA A 76 12.10 -2.39 -2.16
CA ALA A 76 12.36 -2.75 -3.55
C ALA A 76 12.90 -1.56 -4.35
N TYR A 77 13.81 -1.83 -5.30
CA TYR A 77 14.46 -0.82 -6.15
C TYR A 77 13.46 0.10 -6.86
N PRO A 78 12.38 -0.40 -7.50
CA PRO A 78 11.46 0.48 -8.21
C PRO A 78 10.81 1.54 -7.31
N LEU A 79 10.42 1.16 -6.08
CA LEU A 79 9.79 2.07 -5.14
C LEU A 79 10.78 3.12 -4.61
N VAL A 80 11.98 2.69 -4.21
CA VAL A 80 13.02 3.62 -3.73
C VAL A 80 13.44 4.58 -4.85
N SER A 81 13.63 4.06 -6.06
CA SER A 81 14.00 4.87 -7.23
C SER A 81 12.93 5.91 -7.56
N TYR A 82 11.65 5.51 -7.55
CA TYR A 82 10.54 6.41 -7.79
C TYR A 82 10.43 7.52 -6.74
N LEU A 83 10.47 7.17 -5.45
CA LEU A 83 10.36 8.16 -4.37
C LEU A 83 11.55 9.13 -4.36
N LYS A 84 12.75 8.66 -4.72
CA LYS A 84 13.91 9.56 -4.89
C LYS A 84 13.75 10.47 -6.11
N SER A 85 13.31 9.94 -7.24
CA SER A 85 13.19 10.74 -8.47
C SER A 85 12.14 11.85 -8.35
N THR A 86 11.15 11.66 -7.48
CA THR A 86 10.12 12.65 -7.16
C THR A 86 10.42 13.48 -5.90
N ASN A 87 11.58 13.30 -5.27
CA ASN A 87 11.93 13.93 -3.98
C ASN A 87 10.85 13.75 -2.90
N ASP A 88 10.24 12.58 -2.86
CA ASP A 88 9.09 12.29 -2.02
C ASP A 88 9.51 12.04 -0.55
N PRO A 89 9.08 12.88 0.40
CA PRO A 89 9.45 12.73 1.81
C PRO A 89 8.89 11.45 2.43
N ARG A 90 7.88 10.81 1.81
CA ARG A 90 7.27 9.56 2.30
C ARG A 90 8.24 8.38 2.27
N ILE A 91 9.38 8.48 1.59
CA ILE A 91 10.43 7.45 1.66
C ILE A 91 10.90 7.19 3.09
N ALA A 92 11.03 8.24 3.91
CA ALA A 92 11.45 8.14 5.30
C ALA A 92 10.33 7.67 6.25
N TYR A 93 9.08 7.69 5.81
CA TYR A 93 7.96 7.20 6.59
C TYR A 93 7.96 5.66 6.62
N GLY A 94 8.08 5.02 5.45
CA GLY A 94 7.96 3.57 5.31
C GLY A 94 9.27 2.78 5.43
N MET A 95 10.43 3.44 5.39
CA MET A 95 11.73 2.76 5.25
C MET A 95 12.79 3.40 6.13
N ASN A 96 13.77 2.59 6.53
CA ASN A 96 15.00 3.06 7.17
C ASN A 96 16.13 3.12 6.13
N LYS A 97 17.08 4.03 6.31
CA LYS A 97 18.30 4.05 5.49
C LYS A 97 19.08 2.74 5.70
N ALA A 98 19.66 2.21 4.63
CA ALA A 98 20.58 1.08 4.69
C ALA A 98 21.82 1.49 5.51
N THR A 99 22.23 0.64 6.45
CA THR A 99 23.34 0.97 7.38
C THR A 99 24.67 1.12 6.64
N GLY A 100 24.95 0.27 5.65
CA GLY A 100 26.19 0.29 4.88
C GLY A 100 26.28 1.48 3.93
N ALA A 101 25.23 1.72 3.15
CA ALA A 101 25.19 2.82 2.18
C ALA A 101 24.88 4.20 2.80
N LYS A 102 24.32 4.23 4.01
CA LYS A 102 23.83 5.44 4.69
C LYS A 102 22.78 6.23 3.87
N ASP A 103 22.06 5.52 3.02
CA ASP A 103 21.05 6.06 2.10
C ASP A 103 19.88 5.08 1.95
N PHE A 104 18.79 5.51 1.31
CA PHE A 104 17.71 4.62 0.93
C PHE A 104 18.12 3.78 -0.27
N VAL A 105 18.12 2.46 -0.12
CA VAL A 105 18.56 1.52 -1.16
C VAL A 105 17.52 0.43 -1.31
N GLY A 106 17.00 0.28 -2.53
CA GLY A 106 16.04 -0.78 -2.83
C GLY A 106 16.72 -1.98 -3.49
N ALA A 107 16.34 -3.19 -3.10
CA ALA A 107 16.78 -4.42 -3.74
C ALA A 107 16.11 -4.60 -5.11
N ILE A 108 16.85 -5.04 -6.12
CA ILE A 108 16.26 -5.40 -7.42
C ILE A 108 15.35 -6.63 -7.20
N PRO A 109 14.06 -6.58 -7.60
CA PRO A 109 13.14 -7.70 -7.39
C PRO A 109 13.68 -9.01 -7.98
N GLY A 110 13.63 -10.09 -7.18
CA GLY A 110 14.07 -11.42 -7.60
C GLY A 110 15.59 -11.59 -7.74
N SER A 111 16.40 -10.60 -7.37
CA SER A 111 17.85 -10.63 -7.63
C SER A 111 18.71 -11.19 -6.49
N HIS A 112 18.12 -11.70 -5.41
CA HIS A 112 18.87 -12.04 -4.19
C HIS A 112 20.07 -12.95 -4.45
N ASP A 113 19.89 -14.02 -5.23
CA ASP A 113 20.93 -15.02 -5.45
C ASP A 113 22.06 -14.54 -6.37
N VAL A 114 21.77 -13.53 -7.20
CA VAL A 114 22.73 -12.92 -8.13
C VAL A 114 23.45 -11.75 -7.47
N ALA A 115 22.69 -10.83 -6.85
CA ALA A 115 23.22 -9.62 -6.22
C ALA A 115 23.88 -9.90 -4.86
N LYS A 116 23.47 -10.98 -4.18
CA LYS A 116 23.96 -11.39 -2.85
C LYS A 116 23.94 -10.26 -1.80
N ASN A 117 22.96 -9.36 -1.92
CA ASN A 117 22.78 -8.23 -1.01
C ASN A 117 22.59 -8.74 0.42
N LYS A 118 23.30 -8.15 1.38
CA LYS A 118 23.07 -8.38 2.80
C LYS A 118 22.05 -7.37 3.33
N ASN A 119 21.49 -7.65 4.51
CA ASN A 119 20.55 -6.73 5.17
C ASN A 119 21.13 -5.32 5.40
N ALA A 120 22.46 -5.18 5.51
CA ALA A 120 23.10 -3.88 5.68
C ALA A 120 23.15 -3.04 4.39
N ASP A 121 23.00 -3.69 3.23
CA ASP A 121 23.16 -3.06 1.90
C ASP A 121 21.84 -2.48 1.37
N VAL A 122 20.71 -2.89 1.96
CA VAL A 122 19.36 -2.52 1.51
C VAL A 122 18.54 -1.92 2.66
N SER A 123 17.61 -1.03 2.31
CA SER A 123 16.74 -0.39 3.27
C SER A 123 15.76 -1.38 3.89
N ALA A 124 15.74 -1.46 5.22
CA ALA A 124 14.72 -2.21 5.94
C ALA A 124 13.38 -1.46 5.93
N ILE A 125 12.27 -2.21 5.96
CA ILE A 125 10.95 -1.62 6.16
C ILE A 125 10.82 -1.11 7.59
N ASN A 126 10.28 0.09 7.76
CA ASN A 126 10.05 0.67 9.08
C ASN A 126 8.83 0.02 9.73
N VAL A 127 9.03 -1.09 10.43
CA VAL A 127 7.93 -1.84 11.08
C VAL A 127 7.37 -1.16 12.32
N THR A 128 8.07 -0.17 12.89
CA THR A 128 7.63 0.51 14.13
C THR A 128 6.32 1.27 13.93
N ILE A 129 6.10 1.82 12.73
CA ILE A 129 4.86 2.53 12.38
C ILE A 129 3.68 1.59 12.09
N ALA A 130 3.91 0.28 11.94
CA ALA A 130 2.91 -0.66 11.46
C ALA A 130 2.09 -1.32 12.59
N LYS A 131 2.60 -1.33 13.83
CA LYS A 131 2.08 -2.13 14.95
C LYS A 131 0.57 -1.98 15.21
N ILE A 132 0.10 -0.73 15.21
CA ILE A 132 -1.32 -0.37 15.41
C ILE A 132 -1.89 0.38 14.20
N LYS A 133 -1.21 0.31 13.05
CA LYS A 133 -1.64 1.04 11.85
C LYS A 133 -2.98 0.45 11.36
N PRO A 134 -3.97 1.28 11.00
CA PRO A 134 -5.18 0.79 10.37
C PRO A 134 -4.89 0.04 9.08
N VAL A 135 -5.76 -0.91 8.74
CA VAL A 135 -5.81 -1.54 7.42
C VAL A 135 -6.77 -0.73 6.57
N TYR A 136 -6.26 -0.12 5.52
CA TYR A 136 -7.04 0.73 4.62
C TYR A 136 -7.58 -0.11 3.46
N PHE A 137 -8.89 -0.09 3.25
CA PHE A 137 -9.54 -0.65 2.06
C PHE A 137 -9.62 0.39 0.94
N PHE A 138 -9.89 1.62 1.33
CA PHE A 138 -9.82 2.83 0.51
C PHE A 138 -9.33 3.99 1.39
N TYR A 139 -8.52 4.87 0.81
CA TYR A 139 -8.07 6.11 1.44
C TYR A 139 -8.46 7.29 0.56
N THR A 140 -8.68 8.44 1.17
CA THR A 140 -8.81 9.73 0.46
C THR A 140 -7.83 10.69 1.11
N GLU A 141 -7.00 11.36 0.30
CA GLU A 141 -6.13 12.45 0.75
C GLU A 141 -6.94 13.70 1.08
#